data_AF-A0A1F3SE61-F1
#
_entry.id   AF-A0A1F3SE61-F1
#
_cell.length_a   1.000
_cell.length_b   1.000
_cell.length_c   1.000
_cell.angle_alpha   90.00
_cell.angle_beta   90.00
_cell.angle_gamma   90.00
#
_symmetry.space_group_name_H-M   'P 1'
#
loop_
_entity.id
_entity.type
_entity.pdbx_description
1 polymer ?
#
loop_
_entity_poly.entity_id
_entity_poly.type
_entity_poly.pdbx_seq_one_letter_code
_entity_poly.pdbx_strand_id
1 'polypeptide(L)'
;MSKVTLWPPQKNIKEVEVNSDQSLLEQLKGAGLTIESDCGGHANCGKCVVKIHTGEDHLSPSEFKELKLLGNVFHLTRERLSCQTHVVGDVTIDLSAHSGVPAKKPSKKPSNSKVHLKKSEQLKAEAMELSRQDVTPETPPEQQEADWFRHWEKTASKDDPKGKHLDGNKRPRMFKTPDGTNESEKPKKE
;
A
#
# COMPACT_ATOMS: atom_id res chain seq x y z
N MET A 1 18.03 -24.22 16.52
CA MET A 1 18.53 -23.87 15.18
C MET A 1 17.35 -23.93 14.23
N SER A 2 17.13 -22.86 13.49
CA SER A 2 16.01 -22.67 12.58
C SER A 2 16.48 -22.92 11.16
N LYS A 3 15.63 -23.46 10.29
CA LYS A 3 16.02 -23.79 8.92
C LYS A 3 15.48 -22.75 7.94
N VAL A 4 16.38 -22.10 7.20
CA VAL A 4 16.01 -21.16 6.13
C VAL A 4 16.22 -21.81 4.78
N THR A 5 15.14 -21.90 4.02
CA THR A 5 15.12 -22.47 2.67
C THR A 5 15.14 -21.35 1.63
N LEU A 6 15.96 -21.50 0.58
CA LEU A 6 16.11 -20.50 -0.48
C LEU A 6 15.26 -20.85 -1.70
N TRP A 7 14.44 -19.90 -2.14
CA TRP A 7 13.60 -20.03 -3.31
C TRP A 7 13.74 -18.82 -4.23
N PRO A 8 14.28 -18.93 -5.46
CA PRO A 8 14.88 -20.10 -6.10
C PRO A 8 16.24 -20.48 -5.50
N PRO A 9 16.68 -21.74 -5.65
CA PRO A 9 18.00 -22.16 -5.18
C PRO A 9 19.11 -21.43 -5.95
N GLN A 10 20.04 -20.80 -5.23
CA GLN A 10 21.16 -20.06 -5.81
C GLN A 10 22.49 -20.72 -5.46
N LYS A 11 23.41 -20.78 -6.43
CA LYS A 11 24.82 -21.20 -6.22
C LYS A 11 24.97 -22.48 -5.37
N ASN A 12 24.15 -23.50 -5.63
CA ASN A 12 24.16 -24.82 -4.96
C ASN A 12 23.74 -24.86 -3.49
N ILE A 13 23.32 -23.74 -2.89
CA ILE A 13 22.80 -23.70 -1.53
C ILE A 13 21.27 -23.72 -1.61
N LYS A 14 20.67 -24.77 -1.03
CA LYS A 14 19.21 -24.90 -0.93
C LYS A 14 18.70 -24.46 0.44
N GLU A 15 19.49 -24.71 1.48
CA GLU A 15 19.07 -24.60 2.86
C GLU A 15 20.24 -24.09 3.69
N VAL A 16 19.96 -23.22 4.66
CA VAL A 16 20.93 -22.63 5.58
C VAL A 16 20.38 -22.80 6.99
N GLU A 17 21.23 -23.27 7.90
CA GLU A 17 20.90 -23.34 9.33
C GLU A 17 21.19 -22.00 10.00
N VAL A 18 20.23 -21.51 10.77
CA VAL A 18 20.19 -20.13 11.25
C VAL A 18 19.91 -20.12 12.75
N ASN A 19 20.62 -19.26 13.48
CA ASN A 19 20.43 -19.01 14.90
C ASN A 19 19.58 -17.74 15.11
N SER A 20 18.84 -17.71 16.21
CA SER A 20 18.01 -16.56 16.61
C SER A 20 18.82 -15.34 17.06
N ASP A 21 20.06 -15.54 17.49
CA ASP A 21 20.87 -14.51 18.16
C ASP A 21 21.56 -13.54 17.19
N GLN A 22 21.64 -13.91 15.92
CA GLN A 22 22.31 -13.13 14.87
C GLN A 22 21.30 -12.69 13.82
N SER A 23 21.63 -11.61 13.11
CA SER A 23 20.80 -11.13 12.01
C SER A 23 20.80 -12.12 10.84
N LEU A 24 19.69 -12.21 10.10
CA LEU A 24 19.61 -13.05 8.90
C LEU A 24 20.66 -12.66 7.85
N LEU A 25 20.98 -11.36 7.74
CA LEU A 25 22.02 -10.89 6.81
C LEU A 25 23.41 -11.48 7.09
N GLU A 26 23.87 -11.48 8.34
CA GLU A 26 25.20 -11.98 8.70
C GLU A 26 25.33 -13.47 8.42
N GLN A 27 24.26 -14.22 8.72
CA GLN A 27 24.23 -15.66 8.56
C GLN A 27 24.19 -16.06 7.09
N LEU A 28 23.40 -15.37 6.26
CA LEU A 28 23.39 -15.59 4.82
C LEU A 28 24.74 -15.21 4.17
N LYS A 29 25.38 -14.13 4.62
CA LYS A 29 26.74 -13.78 4.18
C LYS A 29 27.78 -14.83 4.60
N GLY A 30 27.68 -15.34 5.82
CA GLY A 30 28.54 -16.43 6.32
C GLY A 30 28.36 -17.72 5.53
N ALA A 31 27.14 -18.00 5.05
CA ALA A 31 26.85 -19.10 4.14
C ALA A 31 27.37 -18.88 2.70
N GLY A 32 27.97 -17.72 2.40
CA GLY A 32 28.52 -17.40 1.06
C GLY A 32 27.49 -16.82 0.08
N LEU A 33 26.31 -16.41 0.56
CA LEU A 33 25.31 -15.71 -0.25
C LEU A 33 25.65 -14.22 -0.31
N THR A 34 25.66 -13.67 -1.52
CA THR A 34 25.92 -12.25 -1.74
C THR A 34 24.62 -11.48 -1.57
N ILE A 35 24.54 -10.64 -0.53
CA ILE A 35 23.41 -9.73 -0.29
C ILE A 35 23.94 -8.30 -0.30
N GLU A 36 23.30 -7.43 -1.08
CA GLU A 36 23.67 -6.02 -1.15
C GLU A 36 23.35 -5.29 0.17
N SER A 37 24.36 -4.65 0.75
CA SER A 37 24.19 -3.86 1.96
C SER A 37 25.26 -2.76 2.05
N ASP A 38 24.87 -1.51 1.89
CA ASP A 38 25.81 -0.38 2.05
C ASP A 38 25.95 0.04 3.51
N CYS A 39 24.83 0.03 4.25
CA CYS A 39 24.74 0.60 5.59
C CYS A 39 25.14 -0.37 6.71
N GLY A 40 25.62 -1.57 6.38
CA GLY A 40 26.10 -2.55 7.37
C GLY A 40 25.07 -3.01 8.40
N GLY A 41 23.77 -2.80 8.15
CA GLY A 41 22.70 -3.27 9.03
C GLY A 41 21.95 -2.19 9.81
N HIS A 42 22.22 -0.90 9.60
CA HIS A 42 21.54 0.19 10.34
C HIS A 42 20.14 0.57 9.82
N ALA A 43 19.54 -0.25 8.94
CA ALA A 43 18.22 0.02 8.35
C ALA A 43 18.07 1.42 7.72
N ASN A 44 19.14 1.96 7.12
CA ASN A 44 19.15 3.28 6.50
C ASN A 44 19.22 3.25 4.97
N CYS A 45 19.68 2.13 4.39
CA CYS A 45 19.92 2.00 2.96
C CYS A 45 18.84 1.23 2.20
N GLY A 46 18.09 0.34 2.88
CA GLY A 46 17.04 -0.46 2.23
C GLY A 46 17.51 -1.46 1.17
N LYS A 47 18.82 -1.66 1.00
CA LYS A 47 19.34 -2.61 0.00
C LYS A 47 19.24 -4.05 0.46
N CYS A 48 19.30 -4.32 1.76
CA CYS A 48 19.27 -5.67 2.34
C CYS A 48 17.86 -6.35 2.25
N VAL A 49 16.99 -5.93 1.32
CA VAL A 49 15.62 -6.42 1.19
C VAL A 49 15.60 -7.87 0.72
N VAL A 50 14.82 -8.70 1.40
CA VAL A 50 14.54 -10.09 1.06
C VAL A 50 13.04 -10.30 1.05
N LYS A 51 12.56 -11.17 0.19
CA LYS A 51 11.13 -11.47 0.09
C LYS A 51 10.83 -12.78 0.80
N ILE A 52 9.81 -12.81 1.64
CA ILE A 52 9.40 -14.00 2.38
C ILE A 52 8.28 -14.68 1.60
N HIS A 53 8.42 -16.00 1.41
CA HIS A 53 7.41 -16.80 0.74
C HIS A 53 6.48 -17.47 1.76
N THR A 54 7.07 -18.09 2.78
CA THR A 54 6.38 -18.81 3.85
C THR A 54 7.13 -18.63 5.17
N GLY A 55 6.43 -18.77 6.30
CA GLY A 55 7.02 -18.66 7.64
C GLY A 55 7.12 -17.23 8.18
N GLU A 56 6.23 -16.33 7.75
CA GLU A 56 6.19 -14.94 8.25
C GLU A 56 5.98 -14.87 9.77
N ASP A 57 5.22 -15.81 10.33
CA ASP A 57 4.95 -15.90 11.78
C ASP A 57 6.19 -16.32 12.59
N HIS A 58 7.21 -16.88 11.94
CA HIS A 58 8.45 -17.35 12.56
C HIS A 58 9.57 -16.29 12.58
N LEU A 59 9.22 -15.03 12.26
CA LEU A 59 10.14 -13.92 12.19
C LEU A 59 9.94 -12.96 13.36
N SER A 60 11.01 -12.26 13.70
CA SER A 60 10.92 -11.15 14.65
C SER A 60 10.00 -10.04 14.12
N PRO A 61 9.26 -9.36 15.02
CA PRO A 61 8.45 -8.22 14.64
C PRO A 61 9.28 -7.13 13.95
N SER A 62 8.67 -6.39 13.03
CA SER A 62 9.32 -5.27 12.35
C SER A 62 9.71 -4.18 13.33
N GLU A 63 10.99 -3.81 13.33
CA GLU A 63 11.47 -2.73 14.18
C GLU A 63 11.07 -1.36 13.59
N PHE A 64 10.96 -0.33 14.43
CA PHE A 64 10.54 1.01 14.01
C PHE A 64 11.42 1.58 12.87
N LYS A 65 12.73 1.32 12.89
CA LYS A 65 13.65 1.79 11.84
C LYS A 65 13.34 1.16 10.48
N GLU A 66 13.03 -0.14 10.49
CA GLU A 66 12.61 -0.87 9.29
C GLU A 66 11.25 -0.36 8.79
N LEU A 67 10.27 -0.21 9.68
CA LEU A 67 8.95 0.35 9.36
C LEU A 67 9.04 1.77 8.80
N LYS A 68 9.97 2.58 9.28
CA LYS A 68 10.18 3.94 8.75
C LYS A 68 10.66 3.93 7.29
N LEU A 69 11.42 2.91 6.89
CA LEU A 69 12.04 2.82 5.56
C LEU A 69 11.15 2.06 4.56
N LEU A 70 10.57 0.92 4.97
CA LEU A 70 9.69 0.10 4.13
C LEU A 70 8.21 0.50 4.25
N GLY A 71 7.78 1.12 5.35
CA GLY A 71 6.38 1.42 5.62
C GLY A 71 5.52 0.15 5.66
N ASN A 72 4.35 0.23 5.05
CA ASN A 72 3.41 -0.89 4.94
C ASN A 72 3.71 -1.85 3.78
N VAL A 73 4.84 -1.69 3.09
CA VAL A 73 5.20 -2.53 1.93
C VAL A 73 5.26 -4.01 2.30
N PHE A 74 5.63 -4.34 3.53
CA PHE A 74 5.64 -5.70 4.05
C PHE A 74 4.32 -6.44 3.81
N HIS A 75 3.16 -5.81 4.04
CA HIS A 75 1.87 -6.48 3.87
C HIS A 75 1.45 -6.69 2.41
N LEU A 76 2.08 -5.98 1.47
CA LEU A 76 1.78 -6.11 0.03
C LEU A 76 2.75 -7.06 -0.66
N THR A 77 4.05 -6.89 -0.43
CA THR A 77 5.10 -7.62 -1.17
C THR A 77 5.76 -8.70 -0.35
N ARG A 78 5.50 -8.78 0.96
CA ARG A 78 6.16 -9.67 1.93
C ARG A 78 7.67 -9.46 1.98
N GLU A 79 8.10 -8.22 1.78
CA GLU A 79 9.49 -7.82 1.81
C GLU A 79 9.91 -7.37 3.22
N ARG A 80 11.08 -7.85 3.66
CA ARG A 80 11.70 -7.48 4.95
C ARG A 80 13.17 -7.15 4.75
N LEU A 81 13.72 -6.37 5.67
CA LEU A 81 15.15 -6.10 5.74
C LEU A 81 15.85 -7.27 6.44
N SER A 82 16.59 -8.08 5.69
CA SER A 82 17.37 -9.20 6.23
C SER A 82 18.28 -8.78 7.40
N CYS A 83 18.76 -7.55 7.38
CA CYS A 83 19.65 -7.02 8.40
C CYS A 83 18.98 -6.66 9.73
N GLN A 84 17.65 -6.59 9.79
CA GLN A 84 16.86 -6.35 11.00
C GLN A 84 16.01 -7.56 11.40
N THR A 85 16.03 -8.61 10.58
CA THR A 85 15.17 -9.78 10.75
C THR A 85 15.93 -10.87 11.50
N HIS A 86 15.33 -11.38 12.56
CA HIS A 86 15.78 -12.57 13.28
C HIS A 86 14.80 -13.71 13.04
N VAL A 87 15.33 -14.92 12.82
CA VAL A 87 14.54 -16.10 12.46
C VAL A 87 14.44 -17.04 13.66
N VAL A 88 13.22 -17.29 14.10
CA VAL A 88 12.93 -18.13 15.28
C VAL A 88 12.50 -19.55 14.87
N GLY A 89 12.01 -19.74 13.65
CA GLY A 89 11.58 -21.04 13.12
C GLY A 89 11.85 -21.19 11.62
N ASP A 90 11.26 -22.21 10.99
CA ASP A 90 11.55 -22.50 9.59
C ASP A 90 10.87 -21.52 8.64
N VAL A 91 11.63 -21.01 7.66
CA VAL A 91 11.19 -19.94 6.75
C VAL A 91 11.69 -20.20 5.33
N THR A 92 10.89 -19.87 4.33
CA THR A 92 11.32 -19.85 2.93
C THR A 92 11.46 -18.42 2.45
N ILE A 93 12.65 -18.06 1.96
CA ILE A 93 12.98 -16.71 1.49
C ILE A 93 13.41 -16.71 0.02
N ASP A 94 13.18 -15.58 -0.63
CA ASP A 94 13.56 -15.30 -2.00
C ASP A 94 14.62 -14.19 -2.06
N LEU A 95 15.77 -14.57 -2.62
CA LEU A 95 16.96 -13.75 -2.82
C LEU A 95 17.16 -13.35 -4.29
N SER A 96 16.14 -13.49 -5.15
CA SER A 96 16.23 -13.16 -6.58
C SER A 96 16.70 -11.72 -6.81
N ALA A 97 16.34 -10.80 -5.92
CA ALA A 97 16.78 -9.40 -5.94
C ALA A 97 18.32 -9.23 -5.90
N HIS A 98 19.05 -10.19 -5.32
CA HIS A 98 20.50 -10.10 -5.08
C HIS A 98 21.34 -10.98 -6.02
N SER A 99 20.70 -11.86 -6.78
CA SER A 99 21.38 -12.90 -7.58
C SER A 99 22.21 -12.38 -8.77
N GLY A 100 22.23 -11.05 -9.00
CA GLY A 100 22.85 -10.43 -10.16
C GLY A 100 22.19 -10.80 -11.49
N VAL A 101 21.17 -11.67 -11.48
CA VAL A 101 20.32 -11.91 -12.63
C VAL A 101 19.39 -10.69 -12.74
N PRO A 102 19.44 -9.93 -13.84
CA PRO A 102 18.58 -8.78 -14.00
C PRO A 102 17.13 -9.28 -13.94
N ALA A 103 16.43 -8.94 -12.86
CA ALA A 103 14.98 -9.16 -12.76
C ALA A 103 14.37 -8.64 -14.06
N LYS A 104 13.61 -9.49 -14.76
CA LYS A 104 12.91 -9.10 -15.99
C LYS A 104 12.08 -7.87 -15.65
N LYS A 105 12.56 -6.68 -16.00
CA LYS A 105 11.80 -5.43 -15.81
C LYS A 105 10.45 -5.68 -16.49
N PRO A 106 9.31 -5.35 -15.86
CA PRO A 106 8.04 -5.36 -16.57
C PRO A 106 8.28 -4.54 -17.84
N SER A 107 8.13 -5.19 -18.99
CA SER A 107 8.45 -4.62 -20.30
C SER A 107 7.88 -3.22 -20.34
N LYS A 108 8.75 -2.21 -20.50
CA LYS A 108 8.35 -0.80 -20.63
C LYS A 108 7.15 -0.78 -21.59
N LYS A 109 5.96 -0.39 -21.11
CA LYS A 109 4.82 -0.18 -22.01
C LYS A 109 5.33 0.72 -23.13
N PRO A 110 5.08 0.40 -24.41
CA PRO A 110 5.63 1.20 -25.49
C PRO A 110 5.17 2.65 -25.30
N SER A 111 6.14 3.55 -25.10
CA SER A 111 5.97 5.00 -25.11
C SER A 111 5.66 5.43 -26.53
N ASN A 112 4.51 5.06 -27.04
CA ASN A 112 3.95 5.60 -28.27
C ASN A 112 2.45 5.73 -28.11
N SER A 113 2.02 6.42 -27.06
CA SER A 113 0.74 7.10 -27.08
C SER A 113 0.94 8.42 -27.83
N LYS A 114 1.18 8.35 -29.15
CA LYS A 114 0.89 9.49 -30.02
C LYS A 114 -0.63 9.57 -30.12
N VAL A 115 -1.25 10.01 -29.03
CA VAL A 115 -2.68 10.29 -28.99
C VAL A 115 -2.87 11.45 -29.95
N HIS A 116 -3.45 11.18 -31.12
CA HIS A 116 -3.97 12.26 -31.95
C HIS A 116 -5.20 12.81 -31.23
N LEU A 117 -5.01 13.85 -30.41
CA LEU A 117 -6.13 14.65 -29.96
C LEU A 117 -6.69 15.37 -31.19
N LYS A 118 -7.85 14.91 -31.69
CA LYS A 118 -8.64 15.68 -32.63
C LYS A 118 -8.93 17.04 -31.99
N LYS A 119 -8.82 18.13 -32.77
CA LYS A 119 -9.13 19.47 -32.27
C LYS A 119 -10.61 19.50 -31.86
N SER A 120 -10.93 20.19 -30.77
CA SER A 120 -12.29 20.23 -30.19
C SER A 120 -13.38 20.63 -31.20
N GLU A 121 -13.02 21.43 -32.19
CA GLU A 121 -13.88 21.84 -33.31
C GLU A 121 -14.32 20.65 -34.18
N GLN A 122 -13.41 19.70 -34.45
CA GLN A 122 -13.71 18.51 -35.25
C GLN A 122 -14.63 17.55 -34.50
N LEU A 123 -14.42 17.35 -33.21
CA LEU A 123 -15.28 16.51 -32.37
C LEU A 123 -16.70 17.06 -32.29
N LYS A 124 -16.85 18.39 -32.22
CA LYS A 124 -18.16 19.05 -32.21
C LYS A 124 -18.86 18.97 -33.57
N ALA A 125 -18.13 19.14 -34.67
CA ALA A 125 -18.69 19.00 -36.01
C ALA A 125 -19.19 17.58 -36.27
N GLU A 126 -18.39 16.57 -35.92
CA GLU A 126 -18.72 15.15 -36.11
C GLU A 126 -19.91 14.72 -35.24
N ALA A 127 -19.99 15.20 -33.99
CA ALA A 127 -21.16 14.96 -33.12
C ALA A 127 -22.44 15.66 -33.61
N MET A 128 -22.32 16.84 -34.23
CA MET A 128 -23.44 17.58 -34.82
C MET A 128 -23.92 16.96 -36.14
N GLU A 129 -23.03 16.27 -36.86
CA GLU A 129 -23.37 15.53 -38.07
C GLU A 129 -24.09 14.21 -37.71
N LEU A 130 -23.61 13.51 -36.68
CA LEU A 130 -24.20 12.25 -36.20
C LEU A 130 -25.63 12.46 -35.67
N SER A 131 -25.84 13.54 -34.90
CA SER A 131 -27.18 13.88 -34.38
C SER A 131 -28.18 14.30 -35.46
N ARG A 132 -27.72 14.62 -36.67
CA ARG A 132 -28.60 14.87 -37.83
C ARG A 132 -29.06 13.60 -38.52
N GLN A 133 -28.35 12.48 -38.35
CA GLN A 133 -28.65 11.23 -39.06
C GLN A 133 -29.64 10.35 -38.28
N ASP A 134 -29.75 10.49 -36.96
CA ASP A 134 -30.70 9.75 -36.11
C ASP A 134 -32.03 10.52 -35.90
N VAL A 135 -32.73 10.85 -36.98
CA VAL A 135 -34.16 11.22 -36.92
C VAL A 135 -34.97 10.22 -37.76
N THR A 136 -35.14 9.01 -37.23
CA THR A 136 -36.31 8.19 -37.55
C THR A 136 -37.37 8.47 -36.48
N PRO A 137 -38.58 8.95 -36.83
CA PRO A 137 -39.65 9.15 -35.87
C PRO A 137 -40.23 7.78 -35.50
N GLU A 138 -39.53 7.07 -34.61
CA GLU A 138 -39.99 5.83 -34.00
C GLU A 138 -40.49 6.21 -32.60
N THR A 139 -41.77 6.00 -32.37
CA THR A 139 -42.55 6.28 -31.16
C THR A 139 -41.81 5.83 -29.88
N PRO A 140 -41.69 6.67 -28.84
CA PRO A 140 -41.01 6.26 -27.60
C PRO A 140 -41.73 5.07 -26.96
N PRO A 141 -41.06 3.93 -26.71
CA PRO A 141 -41.63 2.90 -25.86
C PRO A 141 -41.78 3.46 -24.45
N GLU A 142 -42.95 3.24 -23.86
CA GLU A 142 -43.29 3.58 -22.48
C GLU A 142 -42.32 2.85 -21.53
N GLN A 143 -41.25 3.56 -21.16
CA GLN A 143 -40.24 3.07 -20.23
C GLN A 143 -40.68 3.50 -18.85
N GLN A 144 -41.03 2.50 -18.03
CA GLN A 144 -41.13 2.66 -16.58
C GLN A 144 -39.82 3.28 -16.09
N GLU A 145 -39.89 4.52 -15.64
CA GLU A 145 -38.75 5.25 -15.12
C GLU A 145 -38.27 4.51 -13.87
N ALA A 146 -37.22 3.70 -14.03
CA ALA A 146 -36.43 3.23 -12.92
C ALA A 146 -35.80 4.48 -12.29
N ASP A 147 -36.42 4.92 -11.21
CA ASP A 147 -36.07 6.07 -10.38
C ASP A 147 -34.68 5.88 -9.75
N TRP A 148 -33.65 6.02 -10.58
CA TRP A 148 -32.24 6.04 -10.17
C TRP A 148 -31.87 7.49 -9.84
N PHE A 149 -32.50 8.01 -8.79
CA PHE A 149 -32.17 9.32 -8.25
C PHE A 149 -30.72 9.31 -7.74
N ARG A 150 -29.84 10.06 -8.42
CA ARG A 150 -28.47 10.28 -7.97
C ARG A 150 -28.52 11.06 -6.65
N HIS A 151 -28.03 10.46 -5.57
CA HIS A 151 -28.08 11.01 -4.21
C HIS A 151 -27.60 12.47 -4.06
N TRP A 152 -26.73 12.96 -4.96
CA TRP A 152 -26.21 14.34 -4.96
C TRP A 152 -27.03 15.38 -5.73
N GLU A 153 -28.08 15.00 -6.47
CA GLU A 153 -28.95 15.91 -7.25
C GLU A 153 -30.23 16.29 -6.48
N LYS A 154 -30.34 15.84 -5.22
CA LYS A 154 -31.47 16.19 -4.36
C LYS A 154 -31.41 17.67 -4.00
N THR A 155 -32.17 18.49 -4.72
CA THR A 155 -32.61 19.78 -4.22
C THR A 155 -33.45 19.49 -2.98
N ALA A 156 -33.02 20.02 -1.82
CA ALA A 156 -33.66 19.75 -0.55
C ALA A 156 -35.15 20.11 -0.62
N SER A 157 -36.00 19.09 -0.66
CA SER A 157 -37.44 19.27 -0.52
C SER A 157 -37.75 19.58 0.95
N LYS A 158 -38.79 20.38 1.18
CA LYS A 158 -39.08 21.03 2.46
C LYS A 158 -39.49 20.06 3.59
N ASP A 159 -39.62 18.76 3.27
CA ASP A 159 -40.21 17.73 4.13
C ASP A 159 -39.27 16.53 4.41
N ASP A 160 -37.98 16.63 4.09
CA ASP A 160 -37.00 15.62 4.48
C ASP A 160 -36.74 15.65 6.01
N PRO A 161 -36.82 14.52 6.74
CA PRO A 161 -36.47 14.49 8.15
C PRO A 161 -35.00 14.85 8.30
N LYS A 162 -34.75 16.00 8.96
CA LYS A 162 -33.43 16.55 9.24
C LYS A 162 -32.52 15.44 9.78
N GLY A 163 -31.59 14.97 8.94
CA GLY A 163 -30.56 14.03 9.35
C GLY A 163 -29.87 14.58 10.59
N LYS A 164 -29.74 13.76 11.63
CA LYS A 164 -29.08 14.15 12.89
C LYS A 164 -27.72 14.74 12.54
N HIS A 165 -27.53 16.03 12.79
CA HIS A 165 -26.28 16.73 12.59
C HIS A 165 -25.22 16.03 13.44
N LEU A 166 -24.44 15.14 12.83
CA LEU A 166 -23.31 14.51 13.49
C LEU A 166 -22.28 15.60 13.71
N ASP A 167 -22.02 15.82 14.97
CA ASP A 167 -21.49 17.05 15.55
C ASP A 167 -19.99 17.20 15.26
N GLY A 168 -19.64 17.39 13.98
CA GLY A 168 -18.27 17.48 13.49
C GLY A 168 -17.52 18.74 13.91
N ASN A 169 -18.19 19.68 14.59
CA ASN A 169 -17.61 20.94 15.08
C ASN A 169 -17.63 21.09 16.60
N LYS A 170 -18.00 20.07 17.38
CA LYS A 170 -17.87 20.14 18.84
C LYS A 170 -16.41 20.00 19.24
N ARG A 171 -15.87 21.08 19.81
CA ARG A 171 -14.58 21.05 20.53
C ARG A 171 -14.57 19.85 21.49
N PRO A 172 -13.47 19.07 21.58
CA PRO A 172 -13.38 17.95 22.53
C PRO A 172 -13.78 18.42 23.93
N ARG A 173 -14.68 17.68 24.59
CA ARG A 173 -15.01 18.00 25.98
C ARG A 173 -13.77 17.72 26.82
N MET A 174 -13.34 18.71 27.61
CA MET A 174 -12.23 18.55 28.54
C MET A 174 -12.58 17.50 29.61
N PHE A 175 -11.56 16.74 30.04
CA PHE A 175 -11.70 15.76 31.11
C PHE A 175 -12.11 16.48 32.41
N LYS A 176 -13.19 16.03 33.05
CA LYS A 176 -13.53 16.46 34.41
C LYS A 176 -12.70 15.66 35.40
N THR A 177 -11.97 16.35 36.27
CA THR A 177 -11.41 15.75 37.48
C THR A 177 -12.55 15.36 38.43
N PRO A 178 -12.36 14.40 39.35
CA PRO A 178 -13.40 13.94 40.28
C PRO A 178 -13.99 15.04 41.17
N ASP A 179 -13.29 16.17 41.34
CA ASP A 179 -13.76 17.36 42.06
C ASP A 179 -14.61 18.32 41.22
N GLY A 180 -14.95 17.96 39.98
CA GLY A 180 -15.93 18.68 39.16
C GLY A 180 -15.49 20.04 38.59
N THR A 181 -14.21 20.41 38.74
CA THR A 181 -13.67 21.68 38.23
C THR A 181 -12.92 21.49 36.90
N ASN A 182 -13.12 22.42 35.97
CA ASN A 182 -12.41 22.44 34.69
C ASN A 182 -10.98 22.97 34.90
N GLU A 183 -9.98 22.24 34.40
CA GLU A 183 -8.54 22.51 34.64
C GLU A 183 -8.06 23.88 34.14
N SER A 184 -8.87 24.60 33.35
CA SER A 184 -8.60 25.96 32.86
C SER A 184 -8.80 27.08 33.89
N GLU A 185 -9.30 26.80 35.10
CA GLU A 185 -9.52 27.79 36.17
C GLU A 185 -8.51 27.69 37.33
N LYS A 186 -7.36 27.03 37.15
CA LYS A 186 -6.28 27.16 38.14
C LYS A 186 -5.54 28.49 37.94
N PRO A 187 -5.52 29.40 38.93
CA PRO A 187 -4.63 30.55 38.87
C PRO A 187 -3.18 30.05 38.78
N LYS A 188 -2.39 30.68 37.91
CA LYS A 188 -0.94 30.52 37.91
C LYS A 188 -0.45 30.83 39.33
N LYS A 189 0.07 29.82 40.03
CA LYS A 189 0.87 30.06 41.23
C LYS A 189 2.11 30.85 40.80
N GLU A 190 2.28 32.03 41.38
CA GLU A 190 3.58 32.69 41.54
C GLU A 190 4.55 31.80 42.33
#